data_AF-A0AAE1IRS0-F1
#
_entry.id   AF-A0AAE1IRS0-F1
#
_cell.length_a   1.000
_cell.length_b   1.000
_cell.length_c   1.000
_cell.angle_alpha   90.00
_cell.angle_beta   90.00
_cell.angle_gamma   90.00
#
_symmetry.space_group_name_H-M   'P 1'
#
loop_
_entity.id
_entity.type
_entity.pdbx_description
1 polymer ?
#
loop_
_entity_poly.entity_id
_entity_poly.type
_entity_poly.pdbx_seq_one_letter_code
_entity_poly.pdbx_strand_id
1 'polypeptide(L)'
;MGGGLGFFMGLFIGSLDTNVLQDEMTGRQQLIYQAKQMGRRSWSSAKAFAVMGFIFSAAECVVEKARAKHDTTNTVVAGCVTGGAISAKGGPKAACMGCAGFAAFSVLIEKFLEGHD
;
A
#
# COMPACT_ATOMS: atom_id res chain seq x y z
N MET A 1 -8.72 -7.53 -0.69
CA MET A 1 -8.63 -7.02 0.70
C MET A 1 -7.91 -5.67 0.83
N GLY A 2 -6.98 -5.31 -0.07
CA GLY A 2 -6.19 -4.06 0.06
C GLY A 2 -6.99 -2.74 0.10
N GLY A 3 -8.11 -2.62 -0.64
CA GLY A 3 -8.90 -1.39 -0.67
C GLY A 3 -9.56 -1.00 0.67
N GLY A 4 -10.01 -1.99 1.45
CA GLY A 4 -10.63 -1.75 2.76
C GLY A 4 -9.60 -1.29 3.80
N LEU A 5 -8.43 -1.93 3.84
CA LEU A 5 -7.31 -1.51 4.69
C LEU A 5 -6.78 -0.13 4.29
N GLY A 6 -6.73 0.17 2.99
CA GLY A 6 -6.30 1.48 2.48
C GLY A 6 -7.26 2.62 2.83
N PHE A 7 -8.56 2.35 2.88
CA PHE A 7 -9.57 3.32 3.33
C PHE A 7 -9.43 3.62 4.83
N PHE A 8 -9.24 2.58 5.66
CA PHE A 8 -9.03 2.75 7.10
C PHE A 8 -7.71 3.47 7.40
N MET A 9 -6.62 3.05 6.74
CA MET A 9 -5.31 3.71 6.84
C MET A 9 -5.39 5.18 6.38
N GLY A 10 -6.14 5.46 5.31
CA GLY A 10 -6.33 6.80 4.79
C GLY A 10 -7.16 7.71 5.71
N LEU A 11 -8.16 7.15 6.41
CA LEU A 11 -8.91 7.85 7.46
C LEU A 11 -8.03 8.10 8.70
N PHE A 12 -7.24 7.12 9.13
CA PHE A 12 -6.37 7.23 10.30
C PHE A 12 -5.28 8.28 10.09
N ILE A 13 -4.54 8.22 8.97
CA ILE A 13 -3.52 9.22 8.63
C ILE A 13 -4.18 10.59 8.39
N GLY A 14 -5.35 10.61 7.75
CA GLY A 14 -6.13 11.83 7.57
C GLY A 14 -6.54 12.49 8.89
N SER A 15 -6.81 11.67 9.92
CA SER A 15 -7.14 12.11 11.29
C SER A 15 -5.92 12.66 12.05
N LEU A 16 -4.74 12.06 11.85
CA LEU A 16 -3.49 12.53 12.46
C LEU A 16 -3.02 13.87 11.86
N ASP A 17 -3.11 14.03 10.53
CA ASP A 17 -2.76 15.27 9.83
C ASP A 17 -3.73 16.43 10.13
N THR A 18 -4.99 16.14 10.48
CA THR A 18 -6.00 17.18 10.74
C THR A 18 -5.72 18.07 11.94
N ASN A 19 -4.99 17.59 12.94
CA ASN A 19 -4.71 18.34 14.17
C ASN A 19 -3.61 19.41 13.98
N VAL A 20 -2.77 19.30 12.95
CA VAL A 20 -1.61 20.19 12.72
C VAL A 20 -1.94 21.39 11.82
N LEU A 21 -3.01 21.36 11.02
CA LEU A 21 -3.41 22.45 10.11
C LEU A 21 -4.40 23.46 10.74
N GLN A 22 -4.65 23.37 12.05
CA GLN A 22 -5.77 24.01 12.72
C GLN A 22 -5.37 25.28 13.49
N ASP A 23 -4.87 26.31 12.80
CA ASP A 23 -4.60 27.62 13.43
C ASP A 23 -5.32 28.83 12.79
N GLU A 24 -6.06 28.67 11.69
CA GLU A 24 -6.91 29.76 11.16
C GLU A 24 -8.17 29.23 10.48
N MET A 25 -9.31 29.22 11.20
CA MET A 25 -10.68 29.51 10.73
C MET A 25 -11.78 28.85 11.59
N THR A 26 -13.01 29.38 11.47
CA THR A 26 -14.22 28.96 12.21
C THR A 26 -14.47 27.44 12.17
N GLY A 27 -14.68 26.84 13.35
CA GLY A 27 -14.73 25.38 13.56
C GLY A 27 -15.73 24.60 12.70
N ARG A 28 -16.82 25.22 12.22
CA ARG A 28 -17.77 24.54 11.30
C ARG A 28 -17.26 24.44 9.87
N GLN A 29 -16.63 25.49 9.35
CA GLN A 29 -16.07 25.46 7.99
C GLN A 29 -14.84 24.57 7.94
N GLN A 30 -14.05 24.57 9.02
CA GLN A 30 -12.89 23.72 9.14
C GLN A 30 -13.26 22.24 9.17
N LEU A 31 -14.28 21.86 9.94
CA LEU A 31 -14.75 20.47 10.00
C LEU A 31 -15.29 19.98 8.64
N ILE A 32 -15.99 20.84 7.89
CA ILE A 32 -16.48 20.50 6.53
C ILE A 32 -15.33 20.38 5.53
N TYR A 33 -14.36 21.32 5.55
CA TYR A 33 -13.18 21.25 4.68
C TYR A 33 -12.31 20.04 5.02
N GLN A 34 -12.10 19.77 6.30
CA GLN A 34 -11.34 18.62 6.80
C GLN A 34 -12.04 17.31 6.43
N ALA A 35 -13.35 17.17 6.64
CA ALA A 35 -14.10 15.98 6.23
C ALA A 35 -14.02 15.75 4.71
N LYS A 36 -14.10 16.82 3.91
CA LYS A 36 -13.99 16.73 2.45
C LYS A 36 -12.59 16.35 1.98
N GLN A 37 -11.55 16.89 2.61
CA GLN A 37 -10.15 16.58 2.31
C GLN A 37 -9.78 15.16 2.78
N MET A 38 -10.24 14.76 3.97
CA MET A 38 -10.09 13.42 4.53
C MET A 38 -10.78 12.37 3.65
N GLY A 39 -12.00 12.65 3.19
CA GLY A 39 -12.72 11.77 2.25
C GLY A 39 -11.99 11.60 0.91
N ARG A 40 -11.51 12.70 0.31
CA ARG A 40 -10.72 12.64 -0.94
C ARG A 40 -9.42 11.87 -0.76
N ARG A 41 -8.70 12.11 0.34
CA ARG A 41 -7.42 11.45 0.62
C ARG A 41 -7.62 9.97 0.94
N SER A 42 -8.62 9.63 1.74
CA SER A 42 -8.98 8.24 2.03
C SER A 42 -9.39 7.48 0.75
N TRP A 43 -10.16 8.11 -0.14
CA TRP A 43 -10.50 7.51 -1.44
C TRP A 43 -9.27 7.26 -2.32
N SER A 44 -8.35 8.24 -2.39
CA SER A 44 -7.10 8.09 -3.13
C SER A 44 -6.22 6.98 -2.56
N SER A 45 -6.08 6.91 -1.23
CA SER A 45 -5.34 5.87 -0.53
C SER A 45 -5.96 4.50 -0.77
N ALA A 46 -7.28 4.36 -0.59
CA ALA A 46 -8.02 3.13 -0.86
C ALA A 46 -7.76 2.62 -2.28
N LYS A 47 -7.77 3.52 -3.29
CA LYS A 47 -7.46 3.15 -4.67
C LYS A 47 -6.02 2.67 -4.83
N ALA A 48 -5.05 3.35 -4.22
CA ALA A 48 -3.65 2.95 -4.29
C ALA A 48 -3.42 1.56 -3.67
N PHE A 49 -3.96 1.31 -2.47
CA PHE A 49 -3.84 0.01 -1.80
C PHE A 49 -4.63 -1.11 -2.49
N ALA A 50 -5.77 -0.78 -3.12
CA ALA A 50 -6.50 -1.73 -3.95
C ALA A 50 -5.66 -2.17 -5.16
N VAL A 51 -5.02 -1.22 -5.86
CA VAL A 51 -4.15 -1.52 -7.01
C VAL A 51 -2.91 -2.30 -6.57
N MET A 52 -2.27 -1.90 -5.47
CA MET A 52 -1.16 -2.64 -4.85
C MET A 52 -1.52 -4.11 -4.60
N GLY A 53 -2.62 -4.34 -3.87
CA GLY A 53 -3.07 -5.68 -3.52
C GLY A 53 -3.49 -6.52 -4.73
N PHE A 54 -4.09 -5.88 -5.74
CA PHE A 54 -4.45 -6.56 -6.99
C PHE A 54 -3.21 -7.02 -7.77
N ILE A 55 -2.21 -6.16 -7.93
CA ILE A 55 -0.97 -6.50 -8.65
C ILE A 55 -0.22 -7.62 -7.90
N PHE A 56 -0.16 -7.55 -6.57
CA PHE A 56 0.48 -8.58 -5.76
C PHE A 56 -0.20 -9.95 -5.93
N SER A 57 -1.52 -10.02 -5.76
CA SER A 57 -2.25 -11.29 -5.93
C SER A 57 -2.22 -11.81 -7.37
N ALA A 58 -2.26 -10.92 -8.36
CA ALA A 58 -2.15 -11.31 -9.76
C ALA A 58 -0.74 -11.84 -10.08
N ALA A 59 0.31 -11.20 -9.57
CA ALA A 59 1.68 -11.65 -9.74
C ALA A 59 1.88 -13.03 -9.08
N GLU A 60 1.45 -13.21 -7.84
CA GLU A 60 1.49 -14.52 -7.17
C GLU A 60 0.80 -15.59 -8.01
N CYS A 61 -0.44 -15.37 -8.42
CA CYS A 61 -1.21 -16.33 -9.21
C CYS A 61 -0.54 -16.69 -10.55
N VAL A 62 0.09 -15.71 -11.22
CA VAL A 62 0.80 -15.95 -12.49
C VAL A 62 2.08 -16.76 -12.26
N VAL A 63 2.88 -16.42 -11.24
CA VAL A 63 4.14 -17.13 -11.00
C VAL A 63 3.87 -18.53 -10.41
N GLU A 64 2.85 -18.69 -9.58
CA GLU A 64 2.38 -20.00 -9.12
C GLU A 64 1.94 -20.88 -10.30
N LYS A 65 1.16 -20.35 -11.24
CA LYS A 65 0.77 -21.11 -12.44
C LYS A 65 1.95 -21.51 -13.30
N ALA A 66 3.01 -20.70 -13.36
CA ALA A 66 4.20 -21.00 -14.13
C ALA A 66 5.14 -22.02 -13.46
N ARG A 67 5.23 -22.00 -12.13
CA ARG A 67 6.16 -22.85 -11.35
C ARG A 67 5.50 -24.05 -10.65
N ALA A 68 4.17 -24.09 -10.59
CA ALA A 68 3.36 -25.09 -9.89
C ALA A 68 3.81 -25.36 -8.43
N LYS A 69 4.42 -24.36 -7.79
CA LYS A 69 4.88 -24.39 -6.41
C LYS A 69 4.65 -23.03 -5.76
N HIS A 70 4.18 -23.05 -4.52
CA HIS A 70 4.10 -21.87 -3.66
C HIS A 70 5.34 -21.85 -2.76
N ASP A 71 6.38 -21.12 -3.18
CA ASP A 71 7.64 -20.98 -2.45
C ASP A 71 7.83 -19.51 -2.03
N THR A 72 8.62 -19.28 -0.97
CA THR A 72 9.03 -17.95 -0.46
C THR A 72 9.62 -17.06 -1.56
N THR A 73 10.35 -17.65 -2.51
CA THR A 73 10.91 -16.92 -3.65
C THR A 73 9.84 -16.35 -4.60
N ASN A 74 8.65 -16.96 -4.65
CA ASN A 74 7.52 -16.49 -5.44
C ASN A 74 7.00 -15.16 -4.88
N THR A 75 6.73 -15.15 -3.56
CA THR A 75 6.26 -14.01 -2.78
C THR A 75 7.20 -12.82 -2.84
N VAL A 76 8.51 -13.08 -2.83
CA VAL A 76 9.55 -12.04 -2.99
C VAL A 76 9.54 -11.45 -4.39
N VAL A 77 9.40 -12.28 -5.43
CA VAL A 77 9.32 -11.83 -6.81
C VAL A 77 8.03 -11.03 -7.04
N ALA A 78 6.88 -11.50 -6.57
CA ALA A 78 5.63 -10.74 -6.65
C ALA A 78 5.69 -9.43 -5.86
N GLY A 79 6.34 -9.43 -4.69
CA GLY A 79 6.62 -8.23 -3.91
C GLY A 79 7.46 -7.22 -4.71
N CYS A 80 8.58 -7.66 -5.27
CA CYS A 80 9.43 -6.82 -6.12
C CYS A 80 8.69 -6.30 -7.36
N VAL A 81 7.93 -7.15 -8.06
CA VAL A 81 7.15 -6.76 -9.25
C VAL A 81 6.09 -5.72 -8.89
N THR A 82 5.40 -5.91 -7.77
CA THR A 82 4.39 -4.95 -7.29
C THR A 82 5.02 -3.61 -6.92
N GLY A 83 6.08 -3.63 -6.10
CA GLY A 83 6.79 -2.42 -5.67
C GLY A 83 7.46 -1.67 -6.83
N GLY A 84 8.04 -2.42 -7.77
CA GLY A 84 8.65 -1.89 -8.98
C GLY A 84 7.61 -1.30 -9.95
N ALA A 85 6.50 -2.01 -10.19
CA ALA A 85 5.44 -1.55 -11.10
C ALA A 85 4.80 -0.25 -10.63
N ILE A 86 4.63 -0.08 -9.32
CA ILE A 86 3.92 1.08 -8.79
C ILE A 86 4.87 2.28 -8.62
N SER A 87 6.15 2.01 -8.38
CA SER A 87 7.20 3.03 -8.35
C SER A 87 7.75 3.38 -9.74
N ALA A 88 7.32 2.68 -10.80
CA ALA A 88 7.79 2.91 -12.17
C ALA A 88 7.57 4.34 -12.65
N LYS A 89 6.49 5.01 -12.20
CA LYS A 89 6.22 6.42 -12.52
C LYS A 89 7.22 7.39 -11.90
N GLY A 90 7.95 6.99 -10.86
CA GLY A 90 9.02 7.77 -10.23
C GLY A 90 10.39 7.61 -10.90
N GLY A 91 10.47 6.87 -12.01
CA GLY A 91 11.71 6.59 -12.74
C GLY A 91 12.42 5.31 -12.28
N PRO A 92 13.52 4.93 -12.95
CA PRO A 92 14.18 3.63 -12.74
C PRO A 92 14.78 3.48 -11.34
N LYS A 93 15.31 4.56 -10.74
CA LYS A 93 15.83 4.53 -9.37
C LYS A 93 14.72 4.28 -8.35
N ALA A 94 13.56 4.90 -8.53
CA ALA A 94 12.40 4.67 -7.67
C ALA A 94 11.85 3.25 -7.85
N ALA A 95 11.84 2.72 -9.08
CA ALA A 95 11.46 1.33 -9.34
C ALA A 95 12.38 0.33 -8.64
N CYS A 96 13.70 0.52 -8.70
CA CYS A 96 14.66 -0.34 -7.99
C CYS A 96 14.49 -0.26 -6.48
N MET A 97 14.33 0.95 -5.93
CA MET A 97 14.12 1.14 -4.49
C MET A 97 12.79 0.54 -4.04
N GLY A 98 11.74 0.69 -4.85
CA GLY A 98 10.43 0.09 -4.63
C GLY A 98 10.46 -1.43 -4.68
N CYS A 99 11.13 -2.03 -5.67
CA CYS A 99 11.33 -3.47 -5.73
C CYS A 99 12.08 -3.98 -4.49
N ALA A 100 13.21 -3.36 -4.14
CA ALA A 100 14.02 -3.78 -3.00
C ALA A 100 13.24 -3.67 -1.68
N GLY A 101 12.49 -2.58 -1.48
CA GLY A 101 11.68 -2.37 -0.28
C GLY A 101 10.56 -3.39 -0.13
N PHE A 102 9.78 -3.62 -1.20
CA PHE A 102 8.68 -4.60 -1.15
C PHE A 102 9.19 -6.04 -1.10
N ALA A 103 10.31 -6.36 -1.75
CA ALA A 103 10.95 -7.67 -1.64
C ALA A 103 11.40 -7.95 -0.19
N ALA A 104 12.10 -7.00 0.43
CA ALA A 104 12.55 -7.12 1.81
C ALA A 104 11.36 -7.26 2.79
N PHE A 105 10.30 -6.47 2.59
CA PHE A 105 9.09 -6.55 3.41
C PHE A 105 8.38 -7.90 3.28
N SER A 106 8.28 -8.47 2.06
CA SER A 106 7.70 -9.80 1.85
C SER A 106 8.48 -10.89 2.58
N VAL A 107 9.83 -10.88 2.50
CA VAL A 107 10.67 -11.84 3.25
C VAL A 107 10.42 -11.73 4.76
N LEU A 108 10.31 -10.50 5.26
CA LEU A 108 10.14 -10.23 6.68
C LEU A 108 8.79 -10.75 7.18
N ILE A 109 7.72 -10.56 6.41
CA ILE A 109 6.41 -11.13 6.73
C ILE A 109 6.43 -12.65 6.68
N GLU A 110 7.01 -13.26 5.65
CA GLU A 110 7.09 -14.73 5.57
C GLU A 110 7.86 -15.32 6.74
N LYS A 111 8.99 -14.70 7.12
CA LYS A 111 9.76 -15.10 8.30
C LYS A 111 8.99 -14.95 9.61
N PHE A 112 8.18 -13.91 9.72
CA PHE A 112 7.33 -13.69 10.89
C PHE A 112 6.19 -14.72 10.96
N LEU A 113 5.58 -15.04 9.81
CA LEU A 113 4.49 -16.01 9.70
C LEU A 113 4.99 -17.44 9.96
N GLU A 114 6.12 -17.84 9.36
CA GLU A 114 6.79 -19.13 9.62
C GLU A 114 7.19 -19.31 11.09
N GLY A 115 7.48 -18.22 11.80
CA GLY A 115 7.88 -18.26 13.22
C GLY A 115 6.70 -18.33 14.19
N HIS A 116 5.46 -18.23 13.70
CA HIS A 116 4.24 -18.18 14.52
C HIS A 116 3.31 -19.39 14.33
N ASP A 117 3.75 -20.41 13.59
CA ASP A 117 3.16 -21.76 13.52
C ASP A 117 3.87 -22.74 14.48
#